data_AF-A0A4Q5VEV9-F1
#
_entry.id   AF-A0A4Q5VEV9-F1
#
_cell.length_a   1.000
_cell.length_b   1.000
_cell.length_c   1.000
_cell.angle_alpha   90.00
_cell.angle_beta   90.00
_cell.angle_gamma   90.00
#
_symmetry.space_group_name_H-M   'P 1'
#
loop_
_entity.id
_entity.type
_entity.pdbx_description
1 polymer ?
#
loop_
_entity_poly.entity_id
_entity_poly.type
_entity_poly.pdbx_seq_one_letter_code
_entity_poly.pdbx_strand_id
1 'polypeptide(L)'
;MNKKKILKCLTILVTIYLMLSLAPEIRMFGAIVDIIGLEVFFLLLASYLVIALKQIYDGTLKWMLSWLNEKFERIDPFYFVPTINQLEECPQLIFHSVPFFVSVSFLLFAQVSLFS
;
A
#
# COMPACT_ATOMS: atom_id res chain seq x y z
N MET A 1 -33.57 -2.33 5.45
CA MET A 1 -33.09 -3.72 5.54
C MET A 1 -31.72 -3.72 6.22
N ASN A 2 -31.53 -4.50 7.29
CA ASN A 2 -30.35 -4.40 8.16
C ASN A 2 -29.08 -4.83 7.40
N LYS A 3 -28.02 -4.00 7.36
CA LYS A 3 -26.80 -4.22 6.56
C LYS A 3 -26.19 -5.62 6.77
N LYS A 4 -26.24 -6.12 8.01
CA LYS A 4 -25.76 -7.46 8.37
C LYS A 4 -26.56 -8.60 7.72
N LYS A 5 -27.87 -8.42 7.52
CA LYS A 5 -28.73 -9.43 6.86
C LYS A 5 -28.52 -9.45 5.35
N ILE A 6 -28.26 -8.30 4.75
CA ILE A 6 -27.92 -8.20 3.31
C ILE A 6 -26.60 -8.93 3.05
N LEU A 7 -25.59 -8.68 3.88
CA LEU A 7 -24.29 -9.32 3.74
C LEU A 7 -24.39 -10.86 3.82
N LYS A 8 -25.18 -11.37 4.78
CA LYS A 8 -25.46 -12.81 4.94
C LYS A 8 -26.18 -13.44 3.75
N CYS A 9 -27.15 -12.73 3.17
CA CYS A 9 -27.88 -13.20 2.00
C CYS A 9 -26.95 -13.28 0.77
N LEU A 10 -26.08 -12.27 0.62
CA LEU A 10 -25.13 -12.18 -0.48
C LEU A 10 -24.03 -13.26 -0.37
N THR A 11 -23.60 -13.59 0.85
CA THR A 11 -22.66 -14.70 1.11
C THR A 11 -23.22 -16.03 0.61
N ILE A 12 -24.46 -16.34 1.00
CA ILE A 12 -25.15 -17.58 0.63
C ILE A 12 -25.35 -17.67 -0.88
N LEU A 13 -25.71 -16.56 -1.53
CA LEU A 13 -25.92 -16.51 -2.97
C LEU A 13 -24.60 -16.74 -3.74
N VAL A 14 -23.50 -16.15 -3.27
CA VAL A 14 -22.17 -16.32 -3.87
C VAL A 14 -21.64 -17.75 -3.69
N THR A 15 -21.81 -18.37 -2.51
CA THR A 15 -21.39 -19.77 -2.30
C THR A 15 -22.22 -20.75 -3.13
N ILE A 16 -23.54 -20.56 -3.23
CA ILE A 16 -24.40 -21.38 -4.10
C ILE A 16 -23.97 -21.24 -5.56
N TYR A 17 -23.70 -20.01 -6.03
CA TYR A 17 -23.23 -19.76 -7.39
C TYR A 17 -21.88 -20.45 -7.68
N LEU A 18 -20.93 -20.36 -6.75
CA LEU A 18 -19.62 -21.02 -6.86
C LEU A 18 -19.75 -22.55 -6.90
N MET A 19 -20.62 -23.14 -6.08
CA MET A 19 -20.88 -24.58 -6.08
C MET A 19 -21.60 -25.07 -7.35
N LEU A 20 -22.49 -24.25 -7.91
CA LEU A 20 -23.25 -24.57 -9.13
C LEU A 20 -22.40 -24.45 -10.40
N SER A 21 -21.17 -23.97 -10.31
CA SER A 21 -20.26 -23.87 -11.46
C SER A 21 -19.96 -25.25 -12.07
N LEU A 22 -19.88 -25.28 -13.40
CA LEU A 22 -19.61 -26.48 -14.19
C LEU A 22 -18.14 -26.93 -14.10
N ALA A 23 -17.22 -26.01 -13.78
CA ALA A 23 -15.81 -26.33 -13.63
C ALA A 23 -15.53 -26.99 -12.26
N PRO A 24 -14.86 -28.16 -12.22
CA PRO A 24 -14.58 -28.87 -10.97
C PRO A 24 -13.66 -28.08 -10.02
N GLU A 25 -12.76 -27.27 -10.58
CA GLU A 25 -11.85 -26.40 -9.83
C GLU A 25 -12.63 -25.34 -9.03
N ILE A 26 -13.58 -24.66 -9.70
CA ILE A 26 -14.41 -23.62 -9.09
C ILE A 26 -15.32 -24.21 -8.01
N ARG A 27 -15.80 -25.44 -8.23
CA ARG A 27 -16.60 -26.17 -7.24
C ARG A 27 -15.80 -26.50 -5.98
N MET A 28 -14.54 -26.91 -6.11
CA MET A 28 -13.66 -27.10 -4.96
C MET A 28 -13.42 -25.80 -4.19
N PHE A 29 -13.24 -24.67 -4.88
CA PHE A 29 -13.17 -23.37 -4.22
C PHE A 29 -14.46 -23.02 -3.46
N GLY A 30 -15.62 -23.28 -4.05
CA GLY A 30 -16.92 -23.11 -3.38
C GLY A 30 -17.04 -23.95 -2.10
N ALA A 31 -16.58 -25.21 -2.13
CA ALA A 31 -16.58 -26.09 -0.96
C ALA A 31 -15.62 -25.62 0.13
N ILE A 32 -14.42 -25.16 -0.24
CA ILE A 32 -13.44 -24.61 0.71
C ILE A 32 -13.99 -23.35 1.38
N VAL A 33 -14.63 -22.47 0.61
CA VAL A 33 -15.26 -21.25 1.13
C VAL A 33 -16.43 -21.57 2.06
N ASP A 34 -17.21 -22.62 1.78
CA ASP A 34 -18.32 -23.06 2.63
C ASP A 34 -17.82 -23.65 3.96
N ILE A 35 -16.74 -24.45 3.94
CA ILE A 35 -16.13 -25.05 5.13
C ILE A 35 -15.48 -24.00 6.04
N ILE A 36 -14.74 -23.06 5.46
CA ILE A 36 -13.95 -22.06 6.20
C ILE A 36 -14.79 -20.82 6.56
N GLY A 37 -15.84 -20.56 5.78
CA GLY A 37 -16.62 -19.32 5.83
C GLY A 37 -15.99 -18.21 5.00
N LEU A 38 -16.83 -17.43 4.31
CA LEU A 38 -16.39 -16.37 3.39
C LEU A 38 -15.58 -15.27 4.10
N GLU A 39 -15.91 -14.95 5.36
CA GLU A 39 -15.20 -13.91 6.13
C GLU A 39 -13.74 -14.30 6.39
N VAL A 40 -13.50 -15.55 6.80
CA VAL A 40 -12.16 -16.07 7.06
C VAL A 40 -11.39 -16.26 5.75
N PHE A 41 -12.07 -16.68 4.68
CA PHE A 41 -11.48 -16.76 3.35
C PHE A 41 -10.96 -15.40 2.86
N PHE A 42 -11.74 -14.33 3.00
CA PHE A 42 -11.29 -12.98 2.62
C PHE A 42 -10.12 -12.50 3.47
N LEU A 43 -10.11 -12.83 4.76
CA LEU A 43 -8.99 -12.49 5.65
C LEU A 43 -7.70 -13.21 5.24
N LEU A 44 -7.78 -14.49 4.89
CA LEU A 44 -6.66 -15.27 4.34
C LEU A 44 -6.20 -14.72 2.99
N LEU A 45 -7.11 -14.38 2.09
CA LEU A 45 -6.77 -13.79 0.80
C LEU A 45 -6.07 -12.43 0.96
N ALA A 46 -6.59 -11.57 1.84
CA ALA A 46 -6.01 -10.25 2.10
C ALA A 46 -4.60 -10.37 2.70
N SER A 47 -4.41 -11.25 3.69
CA SER A 47 -3.08 -11.49 4.30
C SER A 47 -2.08 -12.06 3.30
N TYR A 48 -2.50 -13.01 2.46
CA TYR A 48 -1.65 -13.55 1.39
C TYR A 48 -1.25 -12.47 0.39
N LEU A 49 -2.19 -11.61 0.00
CA LEU A 49 -1.95 -10.50 -0.92
C LEU A 49 -0.92 -9.51 -0.34
N VAL A 50 -1.01 -9.19 0.96
CA VAL A 50 -0.01 -8.34 1.65
C VAL A 50 1.37 -8.97 1.61
N ILE A 51 1.49 -10.27 1.87
CA ILE A 51 2.77 -10.98 1.81
C ILE A 51 3.34 -10.99 0.39
N ALA A 52 2.51 -11.27 -0.61
CA ALA A 52 2.92 -11.27 -2.01
C ALA A 52 3.41 -9.88 -2.46
N LEU A 53 2.67 -8.82 -2.11
CA LEU A 53 3.10 -7.45 -2.38
C LEU A 53 4.42 -7.12 -1.67
N LYS A 54 4.60 -7.54 -0.42
CA LYS A 54 5.85 -7.35 0.31
C LYS A 54 7.01 -8.07 -0.38
N GLN A 55 6.82 -9.30 -0.86
CA GLN A 55 7.86 -10.03 -1.57
C GLN A 55 8.26 -9.34 -2.88
N ILE A 56 7.30 -8.82 -3.64
CA ILE A 56 7.55 -8.03 -4.85
C ILE A 56 8.31 -6.74 -4.48
N TYR A 57 7.90 -6.10 -3.40
CA TYR A 57 8.57 -4.90 -2.89
C TYR A 57 10.03 -5.18 -2.52
N ASP A 58 10.27 -6.21 -1.70
CA ASP A 58 11.60 -6.57 -1.21
C ASP A 58 12.52 -7.08 -2.34
N GLY A 59 11.97 -7.79 -3.32
CA GLY A 59 12.73 -8.39 -4.42
C GLY A 59 13.09 -7.41 -5.55
N THR A 60 12.22 -6.46 -5.87
CA THR A 60 12.40 -5.59 -7.05
C THR A 60 12.47 -4.12 -6.68
N LEU A 61 11.44 -3.62 -5.98
CA LEU A 61 11.31 -2.18 -5.72
C LEU A 61 12.38 -1.68 -4.75
N LYS A 62 12.74 -2.47 -3.73
CA LYS A 62 13.70 -2.06 -2.70
C LYS A 62 15.07 -1.71 -3.29
N TRP A 63 15.56 -2.51 -4.24
CA TRP A 63 16.83 -2.24 -4.90
C TRP A 63 16.76 -0.97 -5.76
N MET A 64 15.70 -0.80 -6.55
CA MET A 64 15.49 0.42 -7.35
C MET A 64 15.38 1.68 -6.49
N LEU A 65 14.60 1.62 -5.40
CA LEU A 65 14.42 2.70 -4.44
C LEU A 65 15.75 3.05 -3.75
N SER A 66 16.52 2.05 -3.33
CA SER A 66 17.84 2.28 -2.71
C SER A 66 18.79 3.00 -3.67
N TRP A 67 18.81 2.58 -4.94
CA TRP A 67 19.65 3.21 -5.95
C TRP A 67 19.23 4.65 -6.24
N LEU A 68 17.91 4.92 -6.31
CA LEU A 68 17.38 6.26 -6.46
C LEU A 68 17.70 7.15 -5.26
N ASN A 69 17.55 6.62 -4.04
CA ASN A 69 17.87 7.37 -2.83
C ASN A 69 19.34 7.79 -2.78
N GLU A 70 20.27 6.88 -3.09
CA GLU A 70 21.70 7.19 -3.14
C GLU A 70 22.02 8.27 -4.20
N LYS A 71 21.32 8.22 -5.35
CA LYS A 71 21.44 9.24 -6.38
C LYS A 71 20.95 10.61 -5.89
N PHE A 72 19.79 10.66 -5.24
CA PHE A 72 19.23 11.93 -4.77
C PHE A 72 20.02 12.51 -3.59
N GLU A 73 20.48 11.68 -2.65
CA GLU A 73 21.31 12.11 -1.52
C GLU A 73 22.65 12.72 -1.99
N ARG A 74 23.20 12.24 -3.11
CA ARG A 74 24.41 12.84 -3.71
C ARG A 74 24.16 14.18 -4.40
N ILE A 75 22.97 14.42 -4.94
CA ILE A 75 22.68 15.62 -5.73
C ILE A 75 22.10 16.73 -4.85
N ASP A 76 21.22 16.38 -3.91
CA ASP A 76 20.56 17.32 -3.02
C ASP A 76 20.99 17.07 -1.56
N PRO A 77 21.78 17.96 -0.94
CA PRO A 77 22.23 17.82 0.44
C PRO A 77 21.10 17.93 1.46
N PHE A 78 19.92 18.45 1.07
CA PHE A 78 18.76 18.56 1.95
C PHE A 78 17.79 17.38 1.82
N TYR A 79 18.04 16.46 0.88
CA TYR A 79 17.24 15.26 0.70
C TYR A 79 17.62 14.20 1.73
N PHE A 80 16.64 13.71 2.48
CA PHE A 80 16.80 12.52 3.31
C PHE A 80 15.44 11.83 3.52
N VAL A 81 15.47 10.52 3.75
CA VAL A 81 14.25 9.73 4.00
C VAL A 81 14.08 9.51 5.51
N PRO A 82 13.11 10.18 6.17
CA PRO A 82 12.87 10.03 7.60
C PRO A 82 12.32 8.65 7.96
N THR A 83 12.69 8.19 9.14
CA THR A 83 12.03 7.05 9.79
C THR A 83 10.69 7.48 10.41
N ILE A 84 9.80 6.51 10.67
CA ILE A 84 8.48 6.79 11.27
C ILE A 84 8.62 7.51 12.61
N ASN A 85 9.57 7.11 13.45
CA ASN A 85 9.82 7.75 14.75
C ASN A 85 10.21 9.22 14.60
N GLN A 86 11.01 9.56 13.59
CA GLN A 86 11.40 10.95 13.31
C GLN A 86 10.21 11.77 12.78
N LEU A 87 9.28 11.14 12.06
CA LEU A 87 8.04 11.77 11.62
C LEU A 87 7.09 12.08 12.79
N GLU A 88 7.04 11.19 13.79
CA GLU A 88 6.24 11.40 15.00
C GLU A 88 6.79 12.57 15.84
N GLU A 89 8.11 12.67 15.96
CA GLU A 89 8.77 13.79 16.66
C GLU A 89 8.65 15.11 15.89
N CYS A 90 8.81 15.09 14.57
CA CYS A 90 8.74 16.27 13.73
C CYS A 90 8.16 15.94 12.34
N PRO A 91 6.84 16.14 12.15
CA PRO A 91 6.16 15.84 10.89
C PRO A 91 6.69 16.64 9.70
N GLN A 92 7.30 17.80 9.94
CA GLN A 92 7.85 18.68 8.92
C GLN A 92 9.05 18.05 8.19
N LEU A 93 9.70 17.03 8.76
CA LEU A 93 10.76 16.28 8.09
C LEU A 93 10.29 15.62 6.79
N ILE A 94 8.99 15.42 6.59
CA ILE A 94 8.46 14.83 5.36
C ILE A 94 8.80 15.66 4.11
N PHE A 95 8.94 16.98 4.24
CA PHE A 95 9.27 17.87 3.13
C PHE A 95 10.69 17.65 2.58
N HIS A 96 11.58 17.08 3.39
CA HIS A 96 12.93 16.69 2.98
C HIS A 96 12.97 15.34 2.24
N SER A 97 11.87 14.59 2.25
CA SER A 97 11.76 13.33 1.51
C SER A 97 11.52 13.55 0.01
N VAL A 98 11.25 14.80 -0.39
CA VAL A 98 11.03 15.19 -1.79
C VAL A 98 12.31 15.82 -2.31
N PRO A 99 12.96 15.23 -3.34
CA PRO A 99 14.20 15.77 -3.86
C PRO A 99 14.00 17.18 -4.41
N PHE A 100 14.96 18.06 -4.13
CA PHE A 100 15.01 19.47 -4.51
C PHE A 100 13.95 20.39 -3.90
N PHE A 101 13.01 19.88 -3.10
CA PHE A 101 11.91 20.69 -2.59
C PHE A 101 12.42 21.84 -1.71
N VAL A 102 13.31 21.55 -0.77
CA VAL A 102 13.88 22.54 0.15
C VAL A 102 14.80 23.50 -0.61
N SER A 103 15.66 22.97 -1.48
CA SER A 103 16.58 23.75 -2.32
C SER A 103 15.84 24.77 -3.19
N VAL A 104 14.76 24.36 -3.87
CA VAL A 104 13.93 25.25 -4.70
C VAL A 104 13.17 26.26 -3.84
N SER A 105 12.61 25.83 -2.70
CA SER A 105 11.90 26.72 -1.79
C SER A 105 12.81 27.83 -1.25
N PHE A 106 14.07 27.50 -0.95
CA PHE A 106 15.06 28.47 -0.50
C PHE A 106 15.43 29.48 -1.61
N LEU A 107 15.64 29.00 -2.84
CA LEU A 107 15.92 29.88 -3.98
C LEU A 107 14.77 30.85 -4.27
N LEU A 108 13.52 30.37 -4.21
CA LEU A 108 12.34 31.20 -4.39
C LEU A 108 12.22 32.25 -3.28
N PHE A 109 12.46 31.87 -2.04
CA PHE A 109 12.43 32.81 -0.92
C PHE A 109 13.52 33.89 -1.04
N ALA A 110 14.75 33.50 -1.40
CA ALA A 110 15.86 34.42 -1.60
C ALA A 110 15.57 35.42 -2.74
N GLN A 111 14.95 34.96 -3.84
CA GLN A 111 14.53 35.85 -4.92
C GLN A 111 13.49 36.86 -4.44
N VAL A 112 12.45 36.43 -3.73
CA VAL A 112 11.40 37.34 -3.22
C VAL A 112 11.99 38.39 -2.29
N SER A 113 12.94 38.03 -1.41
CA SER A 113 13.59 38.99 -0.51
C SER A 113 14.49 40.03 -1.21
N LEU A 114 14.94 39.76 -2.43
CA LEU A 114 15.73 40.72 -3.22
C LEU A 114 14.84 41.74 -3.96
N PHE A 115 13.55 41.45 -4.12
CA PHE A 115 12.57 42.30 -4.81
C PHE A 115 11.62 43.07 -3.88
N SER A 116 11.72 42.87 -2.55
CA SER A 116 10.97 43.65 -1.53
C SER A 116 11.84 44.73 -0.91
#